data_AF-A0A166JBU5-F1
#
_entry.id   AF-A0A166JBU5-F1
#
_cell.length_a   1.000
_cell.length_b   1.000
_cell.length_c   1.000
_cell.angle_alpha   90.00
_cell.angle_beta   90.00
_cell.angle_gamma   90.00
#
_symmetry.space_group_name_H-M   'P 1'
#
loop_
_entity.id
_entity.type
_entity.pdbx_description
1 polymer ?
#
loop_
_entity_poly.entity_id
_entity_poly.type
_entity_poly.pdbx_seq_one_letter_code
_entity_poly.pdbx_strand_id
1 'polypeptide(L)' 'MLINCVHPGYCQTDITSETGPSTAEEGARGPAMVVLLPDGGPSAIYFLEMQPSTF' A
#
# COMPACT_ATOMS: atom_id res chain seq x y z
N MET A 1 -18.13 -1.79 -4.98
CA MET A 1 -17.14 -0.79 -4.53
C MET A 1 -16.20 -1.49 -3.58
N LEU A 2 -14.90 -1.49 -3.87
CA LEU A 2 -13.87 -2.08 -3.02
C LEU A 2 -13.20 -0.95 -2.23
N ILE A 3 -13.13 -1.10 -0.90
CA ILE A 3 -12.49 -0.12 -0.01
C ILE A 3 -11.50 -0.89 0.87
N ASN A 4 -10.23 -0.52 0.82
CA ASN A 4 -9.17 -1.16 1.61
C ASN A 4 -8.22 -0.10 2.18
N CYS A 5 -7.44 -0.48 3.19
CA CYS A 5 -6.39 0.35 3.77
C CYS A 5 -5.02 -0.22 3.40
N VAL A 6 -4.05 0.64 3.12
CA VAL A 6 -2.68 0.21 2.76
C VAL A 6 -1.67 1.01 3.55
N HIS A 7 -0.74 0.32 4.22
CA HIS A 7 0.51 0.91 4.68
C HIS A 7 1.58 0.67 3.60
N PRO A 8 2.13 1.72 2.95
CA PRO A 8 3.03 1.56 1.79
C PRO A 8 4.43 1.03 2.16
N GLY A 9 4.71 0.89 3.46
CA GLY A 9 6.06 0.64 3.97
C GLY A 9 6.74 1.97 4.35
N TYR A 10 7.99 1.88 4.80
CA TYR A 10 8.79 3.07 5.14
C TYR A 10 9.49 3.59 3.88
N CYS A 11 8.93 4.64 3.29
CA CYS A 11 9.35 5.15 1.98
C CYS A 11 10.21 6.41 2.12
N GLN A 12 11.21 6.54 1.25
CA GLN A 12 12.04 7.72 1.05
C GLN A 12 11.24 8.81 0.34
N THR A 13 10.80 9.83 1.10
CA THR A 13 9.97 10.95 0.63
C THR A 13 10.18 12.18 1.51
N ASP A 14 9.63 13.33 1.12
CA ASP A 14 9.69 14.55 1.93
C ASP A 14 9.14 14.35 3.36
N ILE A 15 8.06 13.56 3.54
CA ILE A 15 7.45 13.32 4.86
C ILE A 15 8.41 12.57 5.81
N THR A 16 9.34 11.81 5.26
CA THR A 16 10.36 11.06 5.99
C THR A 16 11.74 11.71 5.91
N SER A 17 11.83 12.97 5.45
CA SER A 17 13.10 13.68 5.25
C SER A 17 14.09 12.88 4.38
N GLU A 18 13.59 12.28 3.30
CA GLU A 18 14.40 11.48 2.38
C GLU A 18 15.10 10.28 3.05
N THR A 19 14.46 9.67 4.04
CA THR A 19 14.91 8.43 4.70
C THR A 19 13.92 7.28 4.49
N GLY A 20 14.42 6.05 4.47
CA GLY A 20 13.59 4.85 4.31
C GLY A 20 14.27 3.82 3.41
N PRO A 21 14.03 2.52 3.62
CA PRO A 21 14.62 1.46 2.78
C PRO A 21 14.03 1.39 1.36
N SER A 22 12.83 1.93 1.15
CA SER A 22 12.12 1.85 -0.14
C SER A 22 11.97 3.21 -0.78
N THR A 23 12.00 3.26 -2.11
CA THR A 23 11.67 4.45 -2.89
C THR A 23 10.16 4.73 -2.87
N ALA A 24 9.76 5.95 -3.25
CA ALA A 24 8.35 6.31 -3.42
C ALA A 24 7.63 5.41 -4.45
N GLU A 25 8.31 5.01 -5.53
CA GLU A 25 7.76 4.11 -6.55
C GLU A 25 7.50 2.72 -5.98
N GLU A 26 8.42 2.16 -5.20
CA GLU A 26 8.24 0.86 -4.56
C GLU A 26 7.08 0.88 -3.56
N GLY A 27 6.96 1.95 -2.76
CA GLY A 27 5.86 2.13 -1.83
C GLY A 27 4.48 2.28 -2.50
N ALA A 28 4.44 2.84 -3.72
CA ALA A 28 3.22 3.01 -4.48
C ALA A 28 2.64 1.69 -5.03
N ARG A 29 3.40 0.59 -5.03
CA ARG A 29 2.95 -0.72 -5.54
C ARG A 29 1.75 -1.27 -4.77
N GLY A 30 1.73 -1.14 -3.45
CA GLY A 30 0.60 -1.57 -2.61
C GLY A 30 -0.70 -0.82 -2.96
N PRO A 31 -0.72 0.52 -2.90
CA PRO A 31 -1.87 1.31 -3.35
C PRO A 31 -2.30 1.02 -4.80
N ALA A 32 -1.35 0.90 -5.73
CA ALA A 32 -1.66 0.60 -7.13
C ALA A 32 -2.31 -0.79 -7.29
N MET A 33 -1.82 -1.80 -6.57
CA MET A 33 -2.43 -3.14 -6.56
C MET A 33 -3.89 -3.08 -6.08
N VAL A 34 -4.18 -2.35 -5.01
CA VAL A 34 -5.54 -2.23 -4.46
C VAL A 34 -6.49 -1.51 -5.42
N VAL A 35 -6.00 -0.49 -6.13
CA VAL A 35 -6.79 0.24 -7.15
C VAL A 35 -7.13 -0.66 -8.36
N LEU A 36 -6.27 -1.63 -8.67
CA LEU A 36 -6.40 -2.51 -9.83
C LEU A 36 -7.03 -3.88 -9.51
N LEU A 37 -7.60 -4.06 -8.32
CA LEU A 37 -8.29 -5.30 -7.97
C LEU A 37 -9.46 -5.58 -8.94
N PRO A 38 -9.65 -6.83 -9.39
CA PRO A 38 -10.78 -7.19 -10.22
C PRO A 38 -12.09 -7.07 -9.43
N ASP A 39 -13.21 -6.98 -10.16
CA ASP A 39 -14.54 -7.05 -9.56
C ASP A 39 -14.70 -8.32 -8.71
N GLY A 40 -15.28 -8.16 -7.51
CA GLY A 40 -15.38 -9.25 -6.53
C GLY A 40 -14.10 -9.48 -5.72
N GLY A 41 -13.06 -8.67 -5.91
CA GLY A 41 -11.85 -8.68 -5.11
C GLY A 41 -12.06 -8.34 -3.62
N PRO A 42 -10.98 -8.43 -2.80
CA PRO A 42 -11.07 -8.18 -1.37
C PRO A 42 -11.47 -6.73 -1.06
N SER A 43 -12.29 -6.58 -0.03
CA SER A 43 -12.70 -5.30 0.53
C SER A 43 -12.67 -5.37 2.06
N ALA A 44 -12.50 -4.22 2.71
CA ALA A 44 -12.31 -4.06 4.14
C ALA A 44 -11.08 -4.77 4.70
N ILE A 45 -10.03 -4.92 3.88
CA ILE A 45 -8.76 -5.52 4.26
C ILE A 45 -7.70 -4.44 4.51
N TYR A 46 -6.85 -4.67 5.51
CA TYR A 46 -5.61 -3.94 5.71
C TYR A 46 -4.46 -4.67 5.02
N PHE A 47 -3.72 -3.94 4.19
CA PHE A 47 -2.51 -4.42 3.54
C PHE A 47 -1.29 -3.74 4.13
N LEU A 48 -0.30 -4.55 4.53
CA LEU A 48 1.06 -4.09 4.74
C LEU A 48 1.82 -4.31 3.42
N GLU A 49 2.18 -3.21 2.77
CA GLU A 49 2.71 -3.20 1.41
C GLU A 49 1.74 -3.89 0.44
N MET A 50 2.09 -5.06 -0.10
CA MET A 50 1.22 -5.85 -1.01
C MET A 50 0.58 -7.06 -0.33
N GLN A 51 0.80 -7.27 0.97
CA GLN A 51 0.34 -8.45 1.69
C GLN A 51 -0.83 -8.11 2.63
N PRO A 52 -1.90 -8.93 2.68
CA PRO A 52 -2.90 -8.83 3.72
C PRO A 52 -2.27 -9.00 5.10
N SER A 53 -2.68 -8.17 6.05
CA SER A 53 -2.17 -8.21 7.43
C SER A 53 -3.30 -8.02 8.44
N THR A 54 -3.01 -8.28 9.71
CA THR A 54 -3.88 -7.93 10.83
C THR A 54 -3.71 -6.46 11.20
N PHE A 55 -4.78 -5.85 11.71
CA PHE A 55 -4.78 -4.48 12.24
C PHE A 55 -3.97 -4.37 13.53
#